data_AF-A0A2S1WBX5-F1
#
_entry.id   AF-A0A2S1WBX5-F1
#
_cell.length_a   1.000
_cell.length_b   1.000
_cell.length_c   1.000
_cell.angle_alpha   90.00
_cell.angle_beta   90.00
_cell.angle_gamma   90.00
#
_symmetry.space_group_name_H-M   'P 1'
#
loop_
_entity.id
_entity.type
_entity.pdbx_description
1 polymer ?
#
loop_
_entity_poly.entity_id
_entity_poly.type
_entity_poly.pdbx_seq_one_letter_code
_entity_poly.pdbx_strand_id
1 'polypeptide(L)'
;MKTTPKIKIYFYKMKEWLSFRYKLSHKLITNTEISNALMKFNEFIFPSLSENQFILIIFKIRTDENLIRSISTLQRVNKLSIRDLKIVFIEYWELKKENYEQFNIEEIILNYKFISDELENTSTIINRPAISKPRNLVNLLNIGTYNFPMTMDLFEWGGVDFVLDGKEAIVYKRNSRAIYHVKFLKFNKMQVEYRINNKTLITFTDELLDINNLGTFKRTIKNQAIYFKDGKLDYKEKFYNYPFIKKLNPKAFLIEKFLVMDIETYKDNGILVPYAVSIYNGVKYDYFYLSDYENSTQMLISAVKSLMLRKYDTYKVYLHNFSHFDGVFLLDILNQLSENIDPQINDGIFKNIKFYYNNRKYKLYFRDSLIMLPASLERLAYQFNVESKGIFPYEFVKFNNLNYEGAVPAYEYFNNKNVTENQYREYCAKYTYVPWNLKKESEIYCHRDCKVLYDILSIFFKENFTVTRVNGSKYVSLSALALANFRAFFMA
;
A
#
# COMPACT_ATOMS: atom_id res chain seq x y z
N MET A 1 15.94 52.49 21.90
CA MET A 1 16.30 51.66 20.73
C MET A 1 16.15 50.19 21.13
N LYS A 2 15.07 49.52 20.71
CA LYS A 2 14.85 48.08 20.94
C LYS A 2 15.20 47.34 19.66
N THR A 3 16.22 46.50 19.73
CA THR A 3 16.71 45.67 18.62
C THR A 3 15.75 44.52 18.34
N THR A 4 15.31 44.43 17.10
CA THR A 4 14.51 43.33 16.55
C THR A 4 15.34 42.04 16.53
N PRO A 5 14.78 40.87 16.91
CA PRO A 5 15.51 39.62 16.84
C PRO A 5 15.58 39.16 15.38
N LYS A 6 16.80 39.10 14.84
CA LYS A 6 17.10 38.43 13.57
C LYS A 6 16.82 36.93 13.73
N ILE A 7 15.80 36.43 13.04
CA ILE A 7 15.53 35.01 12.88
C ILE A 7 16.69 34.40 12.09
N LYS A 8 17.57 33.67 12.77
CA LYS A 8 18.56 32.78 12.14
C LYS A 8 17.83 31.50 11.72
N ILE A 9 17.52 31.40 10.42
CA ILE A 9 17.03 30.15 9.82
C ILE A 9 18.24 29.24 9.61
N TYR A 10 18.29 28.12 10.33
CA TYR A 10 19.30 27.08 10.14
C TYR A 10 19.03 26.33 8.84
N PHE A 11 20.02 26.30 7.94
CA PHE A 11 20.01 25.48 6.71
C PHE A 11 20.17 23.99 7.06
N TYR A 12 19.07 23.35 7.49
CA TYR A 12 18.98 21.90 7.54
C TYR A 12 18.46 21.36 6.20
N LYS A 13 19.12 20.31 5.69
CA LYS A 13 18.79 19.49 4.50
C LYS A 13 17.30 19.55 4.08
N MET A 14 16.94 20.44 3.16
CA MET A 14 15.59 20.49 2.58
C MET A 14 15.40 19.38 1.53
N LYS A 15 15.14 18.15 1.99
CA LYS A 15 14.71 17.05 1.11
C LYS A 15 13.19 16.94 0.96
N GLU A 16 12.44 17.70 1.74
CA GLU A 16 10.98 17.60 1.83
C GLU A 16 10.26 18.49 0.81
N TRP A 17 9.05 18.07 0.42
CA TRP A 17 8.15 18.84 -0.41
C TRP A 17 7.37 19.83 0.45
N LEU A 18 7.38 21.09 0.05
CA LEU A 18 6.63 22.17 0.68
C LEU A 18 5.38 22.49 -0.14
N SER A 19 4.40 23.16 0.47
CA SER A 19 3.16 23.56 -0.21
C SER A 19 2.82 25.00 0.11
N PHE A 20 2.70 25.82 -0.92
CA PHE A 20 2.14 27.17 -0.84
C PHE A 20 0.67 27.12 -1.27
N ARG A 21 -0.21 27.75 -0.50
CA ARG A 21 -1.66 27.74 -0.74
C ARG A 21 -2.17 29.15 -0.90
N TYR A 22 -2.95 29.36 -1.95
CA TYR A 22 -3.59 30.63 -2.25
C TYR A 22 -5.10 30.39 -2.31
N LYS A 23 -5.84 30.98 -1.36
CA LYS A 23 -7.30 30.91 -1.32
C LYS A 23 -7.89 31.84 -2.37
N LEU A 24 -8.83 31.32 -3.14
CA LEU A 24 -9.55 32.08 -4.16
C LEU A 24 -10.71 32.85 -3.51
N SER A 25 -10.89 34.11 -3.89
CA SER A 25 -12.03 34.93 -3.47
C SER A 25 -13.33 34.53 -4.18
N HIS A 26 -13.19 34.06 -5.43
CA HIS A 26 -14.28 33.56 -6.25
C HIS A 26 -13.99 32.10 -6.60
N LYS A 27 -15.02 31.24 -6.57
CA LYS A 27 -14.89 29.78 -6.77
C LYS A 27 -14.47 29.36 -8.20
N LEU A 28 -13.92 30.28 -8.99
CA LEU A 28 -13.45 30.09 -10.37
C LEU A 28 -11.99 30.56 -10.50
N ILE A 29 -11.18 29.81 -11.22
CA ILE A 29 -9.80 30.21 -11.53
C ILE A 29 -9.77 31.05 -12.81
N THR A 30 -9.24 32.26 -12.70
CA THR A 30 -8.93 33.14 -13.82
C THR A 30 -7.43 33.29 -14.03
N ASN A 31 -7.00 33.80 -15.18
CA ASN A 31 -5.60 34.15 -15.43
C ASN A 31 -5.06 35.16 -14.41
N THR A 32 -5.93 36.04 -13.91
CA THR A 32 -5.61 37.00 -12.85
C THR A 32 -5.34 36.28 -11.54
N GLU A 33 -6.16 35.31 -11.14
CA GLU A 33 -5.93 34.54 -9.91
C GLU A 33 -4.65 33.70 -9.96
N ILE A 34 -4.36 33.07 -11.09
CA ILE A 34 -3.08 32.34 -11.29
C ILE A 34 -1.90 33.32 -11.16
N SER A 35 -2.03 34.51 -11.74
CA SER A 35 -1.00 35.56 -11.65
C SER A 35 -0.80 36.03 -10.20
N ASN A 36 -1.88 36.27 -9.46
CA ASN A 36 -1.84 36.70 -8.08
C ASN A 36 -1.24 35.64 -7.16
N ALA A 37 -1.62 34.37 -7.35
CA ALA A 37 -1.06 33.25 -6.61
C ALA A 37 0.45 33.12 -6.84
N LEU A 38 0.90 33.23 -8.08
CA LEU A 38 2.33 33.19 -8.42
C LEU A 38 3.11 34.41 -7.93
N MET A 39 2.50 35.60 -7.94
CA MET A 39 3.12 36.81 -7.40
C MET A 39 3.38 36.66 -5.91
N LYS A 40 2.38 36.26 -5.13
CA LYS A 40 2.53 36.00 -3.69
C LYS A 40 3.50 34.85 -3.41
N PHE A 41 3.48 33.80 -4.23
CA PHE A 41 4.44 32.72 -4.14
C PHE A 41 5.87 33.21 -4.39
N ASN A 42 6.07 34.05 -5.41
CA ASN A 42 7.38 34.62 -5.72
C ASN A 42 7.87 35.50 -4.57
N GLU A 43 7.03 36.36 -4.00
CA GLU A 43 7.37 37.17 -2.81
C GLU A 43 7.76 36.30 -1.62
N PHE A 44 7.06 35.19 -1.42
CA PHE A 44 7.34 34.24 -0.34
C PHE A 44 8.67 33.49 -0.53
N ILE A 45 9.00 33.09 -1.77
CA ILE A 45 10.15 32.23 -2.07
C ILE A 45 11.42 33.01 -2.40
N PHE A 46 11.33 34.15 -3.10
CA PHE A 46 12.50 34.90 -3.57
C PHE A 46 13.53 35.21 -2.48
N PRO A 47 13.13 35.62 -1.25
CA PRO A 47 14.07 35.89 -0.17
C PRO A 47 14.89 34.67 0.25
N SER A 48 14.37 33.47 0.03
CA SER A 48 14.97 32.20 0.46
C SER A 48 15.76 31.49 -0.63
N LEU A 49 15.63 31.91 -1.89
CA LEU A 49 16.26 31.26 -3.04
C LEU A 49 17.67 31.85 -3.25
N SER A 50 18.72 31.02 -3.32
CA SER A 50 20.05 31.49 -3.73
C SER A 50 20.15 31.60 -5.27
N GLU A 51 21.19 32.26 -5.80
CA GLU A 51 21.32 32.49 -7.25
C GLU A 51 21.45 31.20 -8.07
N ASN A 52 22.13 30.19 -7.53
CA ASN A 52 22.40 28.92 -8.21
C ASN A 52 21.41 27.79 -7.82
N GLN A 53 20.33 28.12 -7.12
CA GLN A 53 19.37 27.14 -6.64
C GLN A 53 18.18 27.04 -7.58
N PHE A 54 17.72 25.80 -7.79
CA PHE A 54 16.54 25.53 -8.59
C PHE A 54 15.37 25.12 -7.70
N ILE A 55 14.18 25.33 -8.22
CA ILE A 55 12.93 24.90 -7.63
C ILE A 55 12.27 23.91 -8.58
N LEU A 56 11.90 22.77 -8.03
CA LEU A 56 10.94 21.84 -8.61
C LEU A 56 9.55 22.24 -8.14
N ILE A 57 8.60 22.52 -9.04
CA ILE A 57 7.26 23.02 -8.70
C ILE A 57 6.16 22.37 -9.52
N ILE A 58 5.01 22.09 -8.88
CA ILE A 58 3.79 21.58 -9.50
C ILE A 58 2.61 22.47 -9.11
N PHE A 59 1.85 22.91 -10.10
CA PHE A 59 0.56 23.59 -9.92
C PHE A 59 -0.56 22.57 -9.74
N LYS A 60 -1.28 22.70 -8.63
CA LYS A 60 -2.45 21.91 -8.24
C LYS A 60 -3.60 22.84 -7.84
N ILE A 61 -4.79 22.28 -7.73
CA ILE A 61 -6.00 22.94 -7.23
C ILE A 61 -6.68 22.08 -6.17
N ARG A 62 -7.46 22.71 -5.28
CA ARG A 62 -8.39 22.03 -4.36
C ARG A 62 -9.82 22.47 -4.66
N THR A 63 -10.70 21.50 -4.82
CA THR A 63 -12.15 21.71 -4.97
C THR A 63 -12.85 21.84 -3.61
N ASP A 64 -14.11 22.28 -3.59
CA ASP A 64 -14.96 22.34 -2.39
C ASP A 64 -15.28 20.95 -1.79
N GLU A 65 -15.19 19.88 -2.58
CA GLU A 65 -15.23 18.50 -2.08
C GLU A 65 -13.89 18.04 -1.44
N ASN A 66 -12.98 18.98 -1.15
CA ASN A 66 -11.64 18.72 -0.60
C ASN A 66 -10.74 17.83 -1.49
N LEU A 67 -11.11 17.64 -2.76
CA LEU A 67 -10.31 16.87 -3.72
C LEU A 67 -9.17 17.72 -4.29
N ILE A 68 -7.94 17.21 -4.20
CA ILE A 68 -6.74 17.86 -4.76
C ILE A 68 -6.42 17.29 -6.15
N ARG A 69 -6.13 18.16 -7.12
CA ARG A 69 -5.86 17.78 -8.52
C ARG A 69 -4.65 18.51 -9.08
N SER A 70 -3.74 17.78 -9.73
CA SER A 70 -2.59 18.37 -10.42
C SER A 70 -2.96 18.91 -11.80
N ILE A 71 -2.69 20.20 -11.99
CA ILE A 71 -2.93 20.95 -13.23
C ILE A 71 -1.68 20.95 -14.11
N SER A 72 -0.49 21.24 -13.60
CA SER A 72 0.75 21.17 -14.39
C SER A 72 1.48 19.84 -14.23
N THR A 73 2.47 19.59 -15.08
CA THR A 73 3.57 18.66 -14.78
C THR A 73 4.59 19.33 -13.87
N LEU A 74 5.59 18.57 -13.42
CA LEU A 74 6.72 19.10 -12.67
C LEU A 74 7.53 20.08 -13.52
N GLN A 75 7.71 21.30 -13.02
CA GLN A 75 8.55 22.32 -13.64
C GLN A 75 9.83 22.49 -12.83
N ARG A 76 10.97 22.60 -13.52
CA ARG A 76 12.24 23.05 -12.94
C ARG A 76 12.45 24.51 -13.34
N VAL A 77 12.66 25.40 -12.36
CA VAL A 77 12.91 26.84 -12.58
C VAL A 77 13.97 27.37 -11.64
N ASN A 78 14.57 28.50 -11.99
CA ASN A 78 15.50 29.29 -11.17
C ASN A 78 14.99 30.73 -11.06
N LYS A 79 15.73 31.63 -10.38
CA LYS A 79 15.33 33.05 -10.24
C LYS A 79 15.01 33.74 -11.55
N LEU A 80 15.74 33.42 -12.63
CA LEU A 80 15.57 34.04 -13.93
C LEU A 80 14.31 33.53 -14.66
N SER A 81 14.06 32.22 -14.60
CA SER A 81 12.96 31.55 -15.31
C SER A 81 11.65 31.42 -14.52
N ILE A 82 11.64 31.78 -13.23
CA ILE A 82 10.42 31.73 -12.42
C ILE A 82 9.31 32.66 -12.95
N ARG A 83 9.67 33.72 -13.66
CA ARG A 83 8.73 34.62 -14.34
C ARG A 83 7.95 33.91 -15.45
N ASP A 84 8.54 32.87 -16.06
CA ASP A 84 7.90 32.09 -17.12
C ASP A 84 6.83 31.13 -16.58
N LEU A 85 6.85 30.81 -15.27
CA LEU A 85 5.84 29.94 -14.65
C LEU A 85 4.41 30.45 -14.86
N LYS A 86 4.22 31.77 -14.87
CA LYS A 86 2.91 32.37 -15.13
C LYS A 86 2.36 31.91 -16.46
N ILE A 87 3.16 32.03 -17.52
CA ILE A 87 2.75 31.67 -18.87
C ILE A 87 2.51 30.16 -18.94
N VAL A 88 3.44 29.37 -18.38
CA VAL A 88 3.35 27.90 -18.36
C VAL A 88 2.09 27.41 -17.61
N PHE A 89 1.78 27.95 -16.43
CA PHE A 89 0.64 27.54 -15.63
C PHE A 89 -0.69 28.00 -16.19
N ILE A 90 -0.75 29.20 -16.79
CA ILE A 90 -1.93 29.65 -17.54
C ILE A 90 -2.19 28.68 -18.70
N GLU A 91 -1.16 28.30 -19.46
CA GLU A 91 -1.32 27.38 -20.59
C GLU A 91 -1.74 25.97 -20.14
N TYR A 92 -1.18 25.46 -19.04
CA TYR A 92 -1.68 24.22 -18.46
C TYR A 92 -3.12 24.35 -17.95
N TRP A 93 -3.52 25.50 -17.41
CA TRP A 93 -4.90 25.73 -16.99
C TRP A 93 -5.84 25.76 -18.19
N GLU A 94 -5.53 26.54 -19.21
CA GLU A 94 -6.31 26.65 -20.45
C GLU A 94 -6.51 25.31 -21.15
N LEU A 95 -5.50 24.45 -21.11
CA LEU A 95 -5.64 23.10 -21.64
C LEU A 95 -6.63 22.25 -20.85
N LYS A 96 -6.81 22.49 -19.55
CA LYS A 96 -7.60 21.63 -18.64
C LYS A 96 -8.92 22.23 -18.16
N LYS A 97 -9.13 23.54 -18.31
CA LYS A 97 -10.18 24.30 -17.62
C LYS A 97 -11.59 23.73 -17.79
N GLU A 98 -11.92 23.22 -18.97
CA GLU A 98 -13.23 22.61 -19.26
C GLU A 98 -13.56 21.42 -18.36
N ASN A 99 -12.54 20.66 -17.94
CA ASN A 99 -12.75 19.53 -17.01
C ASN A 99 -13.13 19.99 -15.60
N TYR A 100 -13.00 21.28 -15.32
CA TYR A 100 -13.18 21.87 -14.00
C TYR A 100 -14.30 22.92 -13.97
N GLU A 101 -15.02 23.16 -15.07
CA GLU A 101 -16.09 24.17 -15.13
C GLU A 101 -17.25 23.89 -14.17
N GLN A 102 -17.50 22.61 -13.86
CA GLN A 102 -18.55 22.19 -12.93
C GLN A 102 -18.09 22.18 -11.47
N PHE A 103 -16.79 22.36 -11.21
CA PHE A 103 -16.24 22.28 -9.87
C PHE A 103 -16.01 23.68 -9.31
N ASN A 104 -16.45 23.90 -8.08
CA ASN A 104 -16.03 25.09 -7.34
C ASN A 104 -14.61 24.87 -6.83
N ILE A 105 -13.71 25.77 -7.19
CA ILE A 105 -12.31 25.69 -6.80
C ILE A 105 -12.06 26.64 -5.64
N GLU A 106 -11.54 26.13 -4.53
CA GLU A 106 -11.29 26.90 -3.32
C GLU A 106 -9.86 27.44 -3.24
N GLU A 107 -8.89 26.64 -3.69
CA GLU A 107 -7.46 26.95 -3.52
C GLU A 107 -6.64 26.60 -4.76
N ILE A 108 -5.68 27.49 -5.06
CA ILE A 108 -4.50 27.17 -5.86
C ILE A 108 -3.41 26.67 -4.91
N ILE A 109 -2.84 25.51 -5.22
CA ILE A 109 -1.77 24.90 -4.43
C ILE A 109 -0.53 24.76 -5.31
N LEU A 110 0.58 25.33 -4.86
CA LEU A 110 1.89 25.19 -5.47
C LEU A 110 2.75 24.30 -4.58
N ASN A 111 2.91 23.04 -4.98
CA ASN A 111 3.83 22.14 -4.29
C ASN A 111 5.22 22.34 -4.87
N TYR A 112 6.22 22.57 -4.02
CA TYR A 112 7.56 22.86 -4.47
C TYR A 112 8.65 22.24 -3.59
N LYS A 113 9.85 22.13 -4.15
CA LYS A 113 11.05 21.64 -3.48
C LYS A 113 12.28 22.35 -4.02
N PHE A 114 13.18 22.74 -3.14
CA PHE A 114 14.48 23.29 -3.52
C PHE A 114 15.46 22.17 -3.88
N ILE A 115 16.27 22.39 -4.91
CA ILE A 115 17.35 21.48 -5.33
C ILE A 115 18.62 22.30 -5.64
N SER A 116 19.78 21.72 -5.34
CA SER A 116 21.09 22.23 -5.78
C SER A 116 21.38 21.79 -7.22
N ASP A 117 22.27 22.50 -7.91
CA ASP A 117 22.67 22.18 -9.29
C ASP A 117 23.33 20.80 -9.43
N GLU A 118 23.92 20.30 -8.35
CA GLU A 118 24.48 18.95 -8.29
C GLU A 118 23.34 17.92 -8.19
N LEU A 119 23.12 17.23 -9.32
CA LEU A 119 22.32 16.01 -9.50
C LEU A 119 20.79 16.16 -9.51
N GLU A 120 20.20 16.08 -10.71
CA GLU A 120 19.30 14.98 -11.11
C GLU A 120 18.58 15.34 -12.43
N ASN A 121 18.98 14.69 -13.54
CA ASN A 121 18.11 14.53 -14.71
C ASN A 121 16.98 13.55 -14.34
N THR A 122 16.07 13.94 -13.45
CA THR A 122 14.92 13.11 -13.10
C THR A 122 13.85 13.24 -14.18
N SER A 123 13.71 12.20 -14.99
CA SER A 123 12.55 11.98 -15.84
C SER A 123 11.29 11.94 -14.95
N THR A 124 10.33 12.81 -15.26
CA THR A 124 9.14 13.03 -14.46
C THR A 124 8.19 11.81 -14.51
N ILE A 125 8.06 11.06 -13.41
CA ILE A 125 7.04 10.02 -13.23
C ILE A 125 6.15 10.41 -12.04
N ILE A 126 4.88 10.74 -12.30
CA ILE A 126 3.82 10.66 -11.29
C ILE A 126 2.59 10.04 -11.96
N ASN A 127 2.25 8.83 -11.54
CA ASN A 127 1.03 8.11 -11.89
C ASN A 127 -0.22 8.82 -11.30
N ARG A 128 -1.30 8.90 -12.08
CA ARG A 128 -2.64 9.33 -11.62
C ARG A 128 -3.52 8.10 -11.33
N PRO A 129 -4.39 8.13 -10.30
CA PRO A 129 -5.54 7.24 -10.22
C PRO A 129 -6.69 7.73 -11.14
N ALA A 130 -7.51 6.80 -11.61
CA ALA A 130 -8.63 7.02 -12.52
C ALA A 130 -9.90 7.51 -11.78
N ILE A 131 -10.78 8.22 -12.49
CA ILE A 131 -12.11 8.64 -12.01
C ILE A 131 -13.15 8.39 -13.12
N SER A 132 -14.33 7.89 -12.72
CA SER A 132 -15.59 7.75 -13.47
C SER A 132 -16.34 9.10 -13.59
N LYS A 133 -17.10 9.29 -14.69
CA LYS A 133 -17.77 10.55 -15.06
C LYS A 133 -19.30 10.51 -14.83
N PRO A 134 -19.95 11.68 -14.66
CA PRO A 134 -21.24 11.98 -15.27
C PRO A 134 -21.12 12.92 -16.50
N ARG A 135 -22.20 12.99 -17.29
CA ARG A 135 -22.32 13.39 -18.70
C ARG A 135 -22.99 14.76 -18.87
N ASN A 136 -22.48 15.62 -19.78
CA ASN A 136 -23.14 16.20 -20.98
C ASN A 136 -22.63 17.62 -21.40
N LEU A 137 -22.28 17.72 -22.71
CA LEU A 137 -22.51 18.79 -23.73
C LEU A 137 -21.86 20.20 -23.53
N VAL A 138 -21.14 20.88 -24.46
CA VAL A 138 -21.00 20.89 -25.95
C VAL A 138 -19.59 21.38 -26.39
N ASN A 139 -19.05 20.74 -27.45
CA ASN A 139 -18.05 21.15 -28.47
C ASN A 139 -16.63 21.67 -28.12
N LEU A 140 -15.92 20.99 -27.22
CA LEU A 140 -14.48 20.69 -27.36
C LEU A 140 -14.27 19.29 -26.75
N LEU A 141 -13.74 18.32 -27.51
CA LEU A 141 -13.58 16.97 -26.97
C LEU A 141 -12.35 16.88 -26.07
N ASN A 142 -12.61 16.84 -24.77
CA ASN A 142 -11.65 16.54 -23.72
C ASN A 142 -10.88 15.23 -24.01
N ILE A 143 -9.66 15.37 -24.54
CA ILE A 143 -8.70 14.27 -24.70
C ILE A 143 -7.96 14.09 -23.37
N GLY A 144 -8.60 13.40 -22.43
CA GLY A 144 -8.08 13.30 -21.07
C GLY A 144 -8.35 14.61 -20.34
N THR A 145 -7.29 15.37 -20.02
CA THR A 145 -7.42 16.73 -19.50
C THR A 145 -7.02 17.81 -20.49
N TYR A 146 -6.67 17.52 -21.74
CA TYR A 146 -6.09 18.54 -22.64
C TYR A 146 -7.03 18.89 -23.80
N ASN A 147 -7.21 20.19 -24.04
CA ASN A 147 -7.93 20.75 -25.18
C ASN A 147 -7.01 20.82 -26.40
N PHE A 148 -7.18 19.89 -27.33
CA PHE A 148 -6.46 19.87 -28.60
C PHE A 148 -7.42 19.94 -29.79
N PRO A 149 -6.96 20.44 -30.96
CA PRO A 149 -7.77 20.44 -32.18
C PRO A 149 -8.25 19.04 -32.56
N MET A 150 -9.50 18.91 -33.00
CA MET A 150 -10.12 17.63 -33.38
C MET A 150 -10.00 17.34 -34.88
N THR A 151 -9.01 17.94 -35.53
CA THR A 151 -8.70 17.80 -36.95
C THR A 151 -7.19 17.77 -37.13
N MET A 152 -6.70 17.20 -38.23
CA MET A 152 -5.31 17.35 -38.69
C MET A 152 -5.12 18.60 -39.56
N ASP A 153 -6.17 19.37 -39.86
CA ASP A 153 -6.06 20.63 -40.60
C ASP A 153 -5.39 21.72 -39.75
N LEU A 154 -4.14 22.04 -40.07
CA LEU A 154 -3.33 23.01 -39.34
C LEU A 154 -3.90 24.44 -39.42
N PHE A 155 -4.66 24.79 -40.46
CA PHE A 155 -5.25 26.13 -40.59
C PHE A 155 -6.41 26.34 -39.61
N GLU A 156 -7.07 25.27 -39.19
CA GLU A 156 -8.06 25.32 -38.10
C GLU A 156 -7.41 25.47 -36.72
N TRP A 157 -6.12 25.14 -36.60
CA TRP A 157 -5.40 25.22 -35.33
C TRP A 157 -4.92 26.66 -35.03
N GLY A 158 -4.62 27.45 -36.06
CA GLY A 158 -4.06 28.79 -35.93
C GLY A 158 -3.47 29.35 -37.23
N GLY A 159 -2.65 30.40 -37.12
CA GLY A 159 -1.86 30.87 -38.26
C GLY A 159 -0.72 29.90 -38.54
N VAL A 160 -0.42 29.57 -39.80
CA VAL A 160 0.52 28.50 -40.16
C VAL A 160 1.65 29.06 -41.04
N ASP A 161 2.89 28.82 -40.62
CA ASP A 161 4.09 29.02 -41.45
C ASP A 161 4.69 27.66 -41.79
N PHE A 162 4.84 27.36 -43.08
CA PHE A 162 5.57 26.18 -43.53
C PHE A 162 7.06 26.50 -43.65
N VAL A 163 7.90 25.61 -43.12
CA VAL A 163 9.36 25.75 -43.13
C VAL A 163 10.01 24.50 -43.72
N LEU A 164 11.28 24.59 -44.12
CA LEU A 164 12.06 23.48 -44.67
C LEU A 164 11.35 22.80 -45.86
N ASP A 165 10.95 23.60 -46.86
CA ASP A 165 10.25 23.15 -48.06
C ASP A 165 8.97 22.32 -47.76
N GLY A 166 8.26 22.68 -46.68
CA GLY A 166 7.00 22.03 -46.29
C GLY A 166 7.18 20.74 -45.49
N LYS A 167 8.40 20.37 -45.08
CA LYS A 167 8.64 19.22 -44.20
C LYS A 167 8.29 19.48 -42.74
N GLU A 168 8.19 20.75 -42.36
CA GLU A 168 7.79 21.19 -41.03
C GLU A 168 6.83 22.39 -41.12
N ALA A 169 6.03 22.59 -40.09
CA ALA A 169 5.13 23.73 -39.96
C ALA A 169 5.13 24.26 -38.53
N ILE A 170 5.01 25.59 -38.41
CA ILE A 170 4.83 26.28 -37.14
C ILE A 170 3.40 26.84 -37.13
N VAL A 171 2.61 26.40 -36.15
CA VAL A 171 1.24 26.90 -35.98
C VAL A 171 1.17 27.82 -34.77
N TYR A 172 0.81 29.07 -35.00
CA TYR A 172 0.59 30.09 -33.96
C TYR A 172 -0.85 30.02 -33.45
N LYS A 173 -1.01 29.52 -32.22
CA LYS A 173 -2.31 29.43 -31.57
C LYS A 173 -2.83 30.85 -31.28
N ARG A 174 -4.09 31.12 -31.66
CA ARG A 174 -4.73 32.42 -31.41
C ARG A 174 -4.74 32.74 -29.92
N ASN A 175 -4.40 33.98 -29.56
CA ASN A 175 -4.38 34.50 -28.18
C ASN A 175 -3.49 33.71 -27.21
N SER A 176 -2.46 33.02 -27.70
CA SER A 176 -1.53 32.24 -26.89
C SER A 176 -0.09 32.53 -27.31
N ARG A 177 0.84 32.44 -26.35
CA ARG A 177 2.29 32.46 -26.64
C ARG A 177 2.82 31.08 -27.03
N ALA A 178 1.98 30.06 -26.95
CA ALA A 178 2.34 28.72 -27.33
C ALA A 178 2.21 28.53 -28.84
N ILE A 179 3.10 27.72 -29.38
CA ILE A 179 3.12 27.33 -30.79
C ILE A 179 3.08 25.81 -30.89
N TYR A 180 2.51 25.30 -31.97
CA TYR A 180 2.70 23.90 -32.35
C TYR A 180 3.83 23.83 -33.36
N HIS A 181 4.87 23.09 -33.02
CA HIS A 181 5.91 22.70 -33.97
C HIS A 181 5.55 21.34 -34.54
N VAL A 182 5.20 21.31 -35.83
CA VAL A 182 4.69 20.14 -36.53
C VAL A 182 5.78 19.63 -37.47
N LYS A 183 6.14 18.36 -37.33
CA LYS A 183 7.07 17.67 -38.21
C LYS A 183 6.34 16.57 -38.99
N PHE A 184 6.34 16.66 -40.31
CA PHE A 184 5.74 15.64 -41.16
C PHE A 184 6.69 14.45 -41.28
N LEU A 185 6.33 13.32 -40.66
CA LEU A 185 7.14 12.11 -40.67
C LEU A 185 6.90 11.28 -41.93
N LYS A 186 5.63 11.24 -42.37
CA LYS A 186 5.13 10.57 -43.59
C LYS A 186 3.91 11.34 -44.11
N PHE A 187 3.45 11.02 -45.31
CA PHE A 187 2.28 11.68 -45.93
C PHE A 187 1.02 11.65 -45.03
N ASN A 188 0.84 10.58 -44.24
CA ASN A 188 -0.30 10.40 -43.35
C ASN A 188 0.06 10.56 -41.87
N LYS A 189 1.25 11.06 -41.52
CA LYS A 189 1.71 11.04 -40.12
C LYS A 189 2.57 12.24 -39.77
N MET A 190 2.18 12.92 -38.69
CA MET A 190 2.92 14.06 -38.15
C MET A 190 3.22 13.90 -36.67
N GLN A 191 4.38 14.41 -36.25
CA GLN A 191 4.73 14.58 -34.85
C GLN A 191 4.57 16.04 -34.47
N VAL A 192 3.93 16.29 -33.35
CA VAL A 192 3.61 17.64 -32.90
C VAL A 192 4.20 17.88 -31.52
N GLU A 193 4.92 18.98 -31.38
CA GLU A 193 5.37 19.51 -30.11
C GLU A 193 4.65 20.81 -29.79
N TYR A 194 3.87 20.82 -28.71
CA TYR A 194 3.27 22.03 -28.18
C TYR A 194 4.29 22.74 -27.28
N ARG A 195 4.80 23.89 -27.73
CA ARG A 195 5.94 24.59 -27.13
C ARG A 195 5.54 25.99 -26.66
N ILE A 196 6.19 26.46 -25.60
CA ILE A 196 6.23 27.88 -25.22
C ILE A 196 7.70 28.24 -25.14
N ASN A 197 8.12 29.24 -25.92
CA ASN A 197 9.54 29.55 -26.11
C ASN A 197 10.31 28.27 -26.50
N ASN A 198 11.39 27.94 -25.79
CA ASN A 198 12.20 26.73 -26.04
C ASN A 198 11.75 25.50 -25.24
N LYS A 199 10.57 25.54 -24.61
CA LYS A 199 10.11 24.47 -23.70
C LYS A 199 8.92 23.71 -24.29
N THR A 200 9.12 22.42 -24.55
CA THR A 200 8.06 21.51 -24.95
C THR A 200 7.19 21.15 -23.74
N LEU A 201 5.91 21.50 -23.80
CA LEU A 201 4.93 21.17 -22.77
C LEU A 201 4.38 19.76 -22.94
N ILE A 202 4.06 19.39 -24.18
CA ILE A 202 3.44 18.12 -24.57
C ILE A 202 3.92 17.75 -25.98
N THR A 203 4.12 16.45 -26.19
CA THR A 203 4.37 15.87 -27.51
C THR A 203 3.28 14.85 -27.82
N PHE A 204 2.81 14.84 -29.06
CA PHE A 204 1.88 13.84 -29.57
C PHE A 204 2.16 13.54 -31.04
N THR A 205 1.56 12.45 -31.53
CA THR A 205 1.66 12.04 -32.93
C THR A 205 0.27 11.87 -33.50
N ASP A 206 0.00 12.46 -34.66
CA ASP A 206 -1.24 12.28 -35.40
C ASP A 206 -0.99 11.42 -36.63
N GLU A 207 -1.87 10.46 -36.87
CA GLU A 207 -1.84 9.54 -37.99
C GLU A 207 -3.21 9.51 -38.67
N LEU A 208 -3.26 9.97 -39.93
CA LEU A 208 -4.48 10.06 -40.72
C LEU A 208 -4.98 8.66 -41.05
N LEU A 209 -6.27 8.42 -40.80
CA LEU A 209 -6.93 7.12 -41.03
C LEU A 209 -7.76 7.13 -42.32
N ASP A 210 -8.17 8.31 -42.79
CA ASP A 210 -8.83 8.52 -44.08
C ASP A 210 -8.15 9.69 -44.81
N ILE A 211 -7.54 9.40 -45.95
CA ILE A 211 -6.78 10.38 -46.75
C ILE A 211 -7.63 11.54 -47.27
N ASN A 212 -8.96 11.36 -47.36
CA ASN A 212 -9.88 12.37 -47.88
C ASN A 212 -10.52 13.21 -46.77
N ASN A 213 -10.21 12.92 -45.50
CA ASN A 213 -10.90 13.52 -44.36
C ASN A 213 -9.94 13.74 -43.19
N LEU A 214 -9.43 14.97 -43.07
CA LEU A 214 -8.53 15.40 -42.00
C LEU A 214 -9.16 15.33 -40.60
N GLY A 215 -10.48 15.19 -40.51
CA GLY A 215 -11.21 14.93 -39.27
C GLY A 215 -11.20 13.46 -38.82
N THR A 216 -10.67 12.54 -39.64
CA THR A 216 -10.62 11.10 -39.36
C THR A 216 -9.18 10.61 -39.19
N PHE A 217 -8.72 10.57 -37.94
CA PHE A 217 -7.33 10.31 -37.60
C PHE A 217 -7.15 9.70 -36.20
N LYS A 218 -5.94 9.21 -35.93
CA LYS A 218 -5.50 8.71 -34.64
C LYS A 218 -4.48 9.66 -34.03
N ARG A 219 -4.76 10.20 -32.84
CA ARG A 219 -3.79 10.93 -32.02
C ARG A 219 -3.23 10.04 -30.93
N THR A 220 -1.91 9.91 -30.86
CA THR A 220 -1.20 9.17 -29.80
C THR A 220 -0.50 10.15 -28.86
N ILE A 221 -0.88 10.12 -27.58
CA ILE A 221 -0.30 10.97 -26.53
C ILE A 221 0.11 10.07 -25.36
N LYS A 222 1.42 10.01 -25.07
CA LYS A 222 1.98 9.13 -24.04
C LYS A 222 1.56 7.66 -24.26
N ASN A 223 0.78 7.08 -23.35
CA ASN A 223 0.29 5.70 -23.41
C ASN A 223 -1.18 5.61 -23.83
N GLN A 224 -1.71 6.65 -24.50
CA GLN A 224 -3.09 6.69 -24.97
C GLN A 224 -3.11 6.90 -26.48
N ALA A 225 -3.98 6.17 -27.16
CA ALA A 225 -4.37 6.46 -28.53
C ALA A 225 -5.83 6.92 -28.53
N ILE A 226 -6.11 7.96 -29.31
CA ILE A 226 -7.42 8.61 -29.38
C ILE A 226 -7.81 8.63 -30.85
N TYR A 227 -8.98 8.11 -31.15
CA TYR A 227 -9.48 7.96 -32.51
C TYR A 227 -10.55 9.01 -32.76
N PHE A 228 -10.40 9.73 -33.87
CA PHE A 228 -11.34 10.71 -34.37
C PHE A 228 -11.95 10.21 -35.67
N LYS A 229 -13.23 10.50 -35.86
CA LYS A 229 -13.98 10.25 -37.08
C LYS A 229 -14.84 11.47 -37.36
N ASP A 230 -14.69 12.06 -38.55
CA ASP A 230 -15.44 13.24 -39.00
C ASP A 230 -15.36 14.43 -38.01
N GLY A 231 -14.17 14.67 -37.45
CA GLY A 231 -13.92 15.76 -36.49
C GLY A 231 -14.49 15.50 -35.09
N LYS A 232 -14.99 14.29 -34.83
CA LYS A 232 -15.57 13.87 -33.54
C LYS A 232 -14.77 12.73 -32.95
N LEU A 233 -14.68 12.69 -31.62
CA LEU A 233 -14.07 11.58 -30.89
C LEU A 233 -14.91 10.33 -31.09
N ASP A 234 -14.28 9.27 -31.56
CA ASP A 234 -14.86 7.94 -31.70
C ASP A 234 -14.62 7.13 -30.41
N TYR A 235 -13.36 6.73 -30.16
CA TYR A 235 -12.96 5.99 -28.95
C TYR A 235 -11.53 6.28 -28.49
N LYS A 236 -11.16 5.73 -27.33
CA LYS A 236 -9.83 5.87 -26.72
C LYS A 236 -9.29 4.51 -26.29
N GLU A 237 -8.03 4.26 -26.61
CA GLU A 237 -7.26 3.12 -26.13
C GLU A 237 -6.23 3.59 -25.09
N LYS A 238 -5.99 2.77 -24.07
CA LYS A 238 -4.97 3.03 -23.06
C LYS A 238 -4.08 1.80 -22.91
N PHE A 239 -2.81 1.99 -23.20
CA PHE A 239 -1.79 0.96 -23.09
C PHE A 239 -1.25 0.94 -21.66
N TYR A 240 -1.33 -0.23 -21.04
CA TYR A 240 -0.72 -0.50 -19.75
C TYR A 240 0.42 -1.49 -19.95
N ASN A 241 1.64 -1.08 -19.60
CA ASN A 241 2.76 -1.99 -19.56
C ASN A 241 2.73 -2.71 -18.20
N TYR A 242 2.06 -3.86 -18.15
CA TYR A 242 2.09 -4.71 -16.96
C TYR A 242 3.27 -5.68 -17.08
N PRO A 243 4.15 -5.77 -16.06
CA PRO A 243 5.14 -6.84 -16.06
C PRO A 243 4.41 -8.18 -16.04
N PHE A 244 4.74 -9.05 -16.99
CA PHE A 244 4.25 -10.43 -16.97
C PHE A 244 4.62 -11.12 -15.65
N ILE A 245 3.79 -12.07 -15.23
CA ILE A 245 4.08 -12.90 -14.07
C ILE A 245 5.43 -13.58 -14.32
N LYS A 246 6.39 -13.39 -13.41
CA LYS A 246 7.73 -13.95 -13.55
C LYS A 246 7.79 -15.37 -13.01
N LYS A 247 8.45 -16.27 -13.73
CA LYS A 247 8.81 -17.61 -13.22
C LYS A 247 9.55 -17.49 -11.89
N LEU A 248 9.28 -18.43 -10.98
CA LEU A 248 9.92 -18.49 -9.67
C LEU A 248 11.00 -19.57 -9.68
N ASN A 249 12.22 -19.22 -9.29
CA ASN A 249 13.30 -20.21 -9.24
C ASN A 249 13.11 -21.17 -8.04
N PRO A 250 13.13 -22.49 -8.26
CA PRO A 250 13.18 -23.52 -7.22
C PRO A 250 14.26 -23.24 -6.17
N LYS A 251 14.02 -23.67 -4.93
CA LYS A 251 15.01 -23.57 -3.85
C LYS A 251 15.68 -24.92 -3.59
N ALA A 252 16.98 -24.88 -3.31
CA ALA A 252 17.77 -26.08 -3.04
C ALA A 252 17.39 -26.74 -1.71
N PHE A 253 17.09 -25.93 -0.69
CA PHE A 253 16.80 -26.40 0.68
C PHE A 253 15.53 -25.75 1.25
N LEU A 254 14.87 -26.54 2.11
CA LEU A 254 13.75 -26.09 2.94
C LEU A 254 14.29 -25.27 4.11
N ILE A 255 13.64 -24.14 4.40
CA ILE A 255 13.96 -23.27 5.53
C ILE A 255 12.78 -23.28 6.49
N GLU A 256 12.93 -24.04 7.58
CA GLU A 256 11.98 -24.10 8.68
C GLU A 256 12.42 -23.12 9.78
N LYS A 257 11.98 -21.87 9.64
CA LYS A 257 12.15 -20.83 10.64
C LYS A 257 10.79 -20.38 11.15
N PHE A 258 10.15 -21.24 11.94
CA PHE A 258 8.88 -20.91 12.56
C PHE A 258 8.79 -21.48 13.98
N LEU A 259 7.87 -20.92 14.73
CA LEU A 259 7.44 -21.28 16.08
C LEU A 259 5.93 -21.39 16.04
N VAL A 260 5.37 -22.05 17.05
CA VAL A 260 3.95 -22.02 17.33
C VAL A 260 3.71 -21.37 18.69
N MET A 261 2.63 -20.63 18.81
CA MET A 261 2.14 -20.05 20.06
C MET A 261 0.64 -20.31 20.18
N ASP A 262 0.17 -20.48 21.40
CA ASP A 262 -1.24 -20.68 21.73
C ASP A 262 -1.58 -19.94 23.03
N ILE A 263 -2.81 -19.41 23.13
CA ILE A 263 -3.28 -18.63 24.28
C ILE A 263 -4.59 -19.22 24.79
N GLU A 264 -4.59 -19.58 26.07
CA GLU A 264 -5.79 -20.05 26.75
C GLU A 264 -6.43 -18.92 27.56
N THR A 265 -7.77 -18.89 27.52
CA THR A 265 -8.57 -17.83 28.16
C THR A 265 -9.65 -18.42 29.06
N TYR A 266 -10.03 -17.67 30.08
CA TYR A 266 -11.26 -17.92 30.84
C TYR A 266 -12.21 -16.73 30.69
N LYS A 267 -13.47 -16.91 31.07
CA LYS A 267 -14.47 -15.84 31.06
C LYS A 267 -14.57 -15.21 32.45
N ASP A 268 -14.32 -13.91 32.52
CA ASP A 268 -14.60 -13.07 33.69
C ASP A 268 -15.64 -12.00 33.33
N ASN A 269 -16.82 -12.05 33.94
CA ASN A 269 -17.93 -11.13 33.64
C ASN A 269 -18.26 -10.98 32.15
N GLY A 270 -18.13 -12.07 31.38
CA GLY A 270 -18.36 -12.09 29.93
C GLY A 270 -17.18 -11.62 29.07
N ILE A 271 -16.09 -11.16 29.69
CA ILE A 271 -14.84 -10.76 29.04
C ILE A 271 -13.88 -11.94 29.06
N LEU A 272 -13.22 -12.20 27.93
CA LEU A 272 -12.17 -13.22 27.86
C LEU A 272 -10.86 -12.67 28.40
N VAL A 273 -10.27 -13.39 29.36
CA VAL A 273 -9.01 -13.02 30.01
C VAL A 273 -7.98 -14.13 29.75
N PRO A 274 -6.84 -13.83 29.11
CA PRO A 274 -5.74 -14.78 28.95
C PRO A 274 -5.20 -15.24 30.31
N TYR A 275 -5.11 -16.55 30.52
CA TYR A 275 -4.54 -17.12 31.74
C TYR A 275 -3.36 -18.05 31.53
N ALA A 276 -3.16 -18.55 30.30
CA ALA A 276 -1.97 -19.31 29.96
C ALA A 276 -1.50 -19.01 28.53
N VAL A 277 -0.19 -19.12 28.31
CA VAL A 277 0.43 -19.00 26.99
C VAL A 277 1.47 -20.09 26.85
N SER A 278 1.44 -20.80 25.72
CA SER A 278 2.47 -21.77 25.36
C SER A 278 3.17 -21.34 24.08
N ILE A 279 4.47 -21.59 24.01
CA ILE A 279 5.30 -21.33 22.84
C ILE A 279 6.13 -22.57 22.58
N TYR A 280 6.08 -23.10 21.36
CA TYR A 280 6.85 -24.29 20.96
C TYR A 280 7.71 -24.01 19.73
N ASN A 281 8.98 -24.40 19.79
CA ASN A 281 9.95 -24.19 18.72
C ASN A 281 10.34 -25.46 17.95
N GLY A 282 9.62 -26.57 18.17
CA GLY A 282 9.94 -27.88 17.62
C GLY A 282 10.86 -28.75 18.49
N VAL A 283 11.43 -28.19 19.56
CA VAL A 283 12.33 -28.90 20.48
C VAL A 283 12.02 -28.58 21.94
N LYS A 284 11.90 -27.30 22.26
CA LYS A 284 11.59 -26.78 23.59
C LYS A 284 10.25 -26.08 23.57
N TYR A 285 9.55 -26.17 24.70
CA TYR A 285 8.37 -25.36 24.96
C TYR A 285 8.66 -24.40 26.12
N ASP A 286 8.10 -23.20 26.03
CA ASP A 286 8.06 -22.21 27.10
C ASP A 286 6.59 -22.03 27.50
N TYR A 287 6.32 -22.00 28.80
CA TYR A 287 4.96 -21.90 29.35
C TYR A 287 4.85 -20.74 30.34
N PHE A 288 3.78 -19.97 30.22
CA PHE A 288 3.50 -18.78 31.04
C PHE A 288 2.10 -18.93 31.63
N TYR A 289 1.96 -18.77 32.93
CA TYR A 289 0.69 -18.97 33.63
C TYR A 289 0.34 -17.79 34.53
N LEU A 290 -0.92 -17.37 34.53
CA LEU A 290 -1.36 -16.12 35.14
C LEU A 290 -1.07 -16.01 36.64
N SER A 291 -1.05 -17.12 37.39
CA SER A 291 -0.69 -17.09 38.81
C SER A 291 0.74 -16.60 39.09
N ASP A 292 1.60 -16.65 38.08
CA ASP A 292 3.03 -16.29 38.20
C ASP A 292 3.29 -14.82 37.84
N TYR A 293 2.24 -14.06 37.53
CA TYR A 293 2.30 -12.66 37.10
C TYR A 293 1.24 -11.82 37.83
N GLU A 294 1.42 -10.51 37.88
CA GLU A 294 0.43 -9.63 38.53
C GLU A 294 -0.89 -9.57 37.73
N ASN A 295 -0.82 -9.71 36.41
CA ASN A 295 -1.97 -9.67 35.51
C ASN A 295 -1.66 -10.30 34.14
N SER A 296 -2.71 -10.48 33.32
CA SER A 296 -2.62 -11.09 31.99
C SER A 296 -1.72 -10.30 31.03
N THR A 297 -1.71 -8.97 31.12
CA THR A 297 -0.84 -8.11 30.31
C THR A 297 0.64 -8.39 30.58
N GLN A 298 1.05 -8.50 31.86
CA GLN A 298 2.43 -8.83 32.22
C GLN A 298 2.84 -10.24 31.80
N MET A 299 1.92 -11.20 31.90
CA MET A 299 2.15 -12.57 31.39
C MET A 299 2.41 -12.55 29.88
N LEU A 300 1.56 -11.87 29.09
CA LEU A 300 1.72 -11.75 27.64
C LEU A 300 2.98 -10.98 27.25
N ILE A 301 3.33 -9.91 27.98
CA ILE A 301 4.58 -9.18 27.78
C ILE A 301 5.78 -10.12 27.98
N SER A 302 5.76 -10.93 29.04
CA SER A 302 6.83 -11.89 29.35
C SER A 302 6.95 -12.97 28.27
N ALA A 303 5.82 -13.47 27.78
CA ALA A 303 5.76 -14.43 26.68
C ALA A 303 6.31 -13.85 25.37
N VAL A 304 5.94 -12.63 24.99
CA VAL A 304 6.49 -11.99 23.77
C VAL A 304 7.98 -11.66 23.94
N LYS A 305 8.41 -11.22 25.12
CA LYS A 305 9.84 -10.96 25.41
C LYS A 305 10.72 -12.20 25.28
N SER A 306 10.20 -13.39 25.61
CA SER A 306 10.95 -14.65 25.41
C SER A 306 11.26 -14.93 23.94
N LEU A 307 10.46 -14.37 23.01
CA LEU A 307 10.67 -14.45 21.57
C LEU A 307 11.63 -13.38 21.03
N MET A 308 11.90 -12.30 21.78
CA MET A 308 12.74 -11.16 21.37
C MET A 308 14.25 -11.48 21.41
N LEU A 309 14.63 -12.68 20.97
CA LEU A 309 16.01 -13.16 20.94
C LEU A 309 16.59 -13.08 19.53
N ARG A 310 17.88 -12.77 19.40
CA ARG A 310 18.57 -12.71 18.09
C ARG A 310 18.41 -13.99 17.27
N LYS A 311 18.36 -15.17 17.92
CA LYS A 311 18.23 -16.47 17.27
C LYS A 311 16.91 -16.62 16.49
N TYR A 312 15.87 -15.89 16.91
CA TYR A 312 14.55 -15.92 16.27
C TYR A 312 14.36 -14.84 15.21
N ASP A 313 15.42 -14.11 14.82
CA ASP A 313 15.29 -13.14 13.74
C ASP A 313 14.74 -13.79 12.47
N THR A 314 13.71 -13.16 11.91
CA THR A 314 12.91 -13.59 10.75
C THR A 314 12.05 -14.83 10.93
N TYR A 315 11.89 -15.34 12.16
CA TYR A 315 10.98 -16.46 12.44
C TYR A 315 9.51 -16.04 12.28
N LYS A 316 8.68 -17.03 11.98
CA LYS A 316 7.23 -16.89 11.87
C LYS A 316 6.62 -17.53 13.11
N VAL A 317 5.86 -16.79 13.88
CA VAL A 317 5.11 -17.29 15.03
C VAL A 317 3.70 -17.56 14.53
N TYR A 318 3.33 -18.83 14.42
CA TYR A 318 2.00 -19.23 13.99
C TYR A 318 1.09 -19.43 15.20
N LEU A 319 -0.11 -18.86 15.13
CA LEU A 319 -1.20 -19.15 16.04
C LEU A 319 -2.41 -19.58 15.21
N HIS A 320 -3.21 -20.51 15.73
CA HIS A 320 -4.38 -21.01 15.00
C HIS A 320 -5.56 -20.07 15.19
N ASN A 321 -6.10 -19.53 14.10
CA ASN A 321 -7.16 -18.52 14.14
C ASN A 321 -6.71 -17.20 14.80
N PHE A 322 -5.43 -16.86 14.66
CA PHE A 322 -4.81 -15.64 15.17
C PHE A 322 -5.64 -14.39 14.87
N SER A 323 -6.15 -14.27 13.64
CA SER A 323 -6.74 -13.02 13.15
C SER A 323 -8.07 -12.67 13.84
N HIS A 324 -8.76 -13.66 14.37
CA HIS A 324 -10.09 -13.49 14.98
C HIS A 324 -10.09 -13.66 16.50
N PHE A 325 -9.01 -14.21 17.08
CA PHE A 325 -8.95 -14.53 18.49
C PHE A 325 -7.68 -13.96 19.16
N ASP A 326 -6.57 -14.69 19.11
CA ASP A 326 -5.34 -14.37 19.85
C ASP A 326 -4.78 -12.98 19.52
N GLY A 327 -4.92 -12.56 18.27
CA GLY A 327 -4.40 -11.30 17.79
C GLY A 327 -5.06 -10.08 18.42
N VAL A 328 -6.28 -10.22 18.95
CA VAL A 328 -6.93 -9.15 19.73
C VAL A 328 -6.15 -8.86 21.00
N PHE A 329 -5.68 -9.90 21.70
CA PHE A 329 -4.87 -9.75 22.91
C PHE A 329 -3.44 -9.34 22.58
N LEU A 330 -2.85 -9.89 21.51
CA LEU A 330 -1.44 -9.66 21.19
C LEU A 330 -1.17 -8.31 20.53
N LEU A 331 -2.12 -7.72 19.79
CA LEU A 331 -1.84 -6.48 19.05
C LEU A 331 -1.41 -5.34 19.97
N ASP A 332 -2.10 -5.15 21.10
CA ASP A 332 -1.74 -4.12 22.09
C ASP A 332 -0.36 -4.41 22.72
N ILE A 333 -0.11 -5.66 23.09
CA ILE A 333 1.18 -6.11 23.66
C ILE A 333 2.34 -5.87 22.67
N LEU A 334 2.14 -6.20 21.40
CA LEU A 334 3.14 -5.97 20.35
C LEU A 334 3.39 -4.48 20.12
N ASN A 335 2.34 -3.65 20.21
CA ASN A 335 2.46 -2.20 20.09
C ASN A 335 3.20 -1.57 21.28
N GLN A 336 3.01 -2.10 22.49
CA GLN A 336 3.74 -1.65 23.69
C GLN A 336 5.23 -2.01 23.63
N LEU A 337 5.58 -3.16 23.05
CA LEU A 337 6.95 -3.68 23.04
C LEU A 337 7.80 -3.22 21.84
N SER A 338 7.20 -2.58 20.83
CA SER A 338 7.91 -2.15 19.62
C SER A 338 7.52 -0.76 19.16
N GLU A 339 8.52 0.05 18.81
CA GLU A 339 8.35 1.33 18.12
C GLU A 339 7.86 1.18 16.67
N ASN A 340 7.84 -0.04 16.13
CA ASN A 340 7.37 -0.31 14.78
C ASN A 340 6.73 -1.70 14.66
N ILE A 341 5.43 -1.67 14.35
CA ILE A 341 4.68 -2.82 13.86
C ILE A 341 4.15 -2.49 12.46
N ASP A 342 4.15 -3.49 11.59
CA ASP A 342 3.69 -3.37 10.20
C ASP A 342 2.66 -4.47 9.94
N PRO A 343 1.37 -4.22 10.27
CA PRO A 343 0.28 -5.15 10.07
C PRO A 343 -0.17 -5.18 8.60
N GLN A 344 -0.31 -6.39 8.05
CA GLN A 344 -0.89 -6.62 6.73
C GLN A 344 -2.37 -6.96 6.89
N ILE A 345 -3.23 -6.01 6.55
CA ILE A 345 -4.68 -6.11 6.72
C ILE A 345 -5.34 -6.24 5.34
N ASN A 346 -6.28 -7.17 5.22
CA ASN A 346 -7.16 -7.29 4.07
C ASN A 346 -8.59 -7.48 4.56
N ASP A 347 -9.53 -6.69 4.05
CA ASP A 347 -10.95 -6.74 4.44
C ASP A 347 -11.18 -6.63 5.96
N GLY A 348 -10.38 -5.80 6.63
CA GLY A 348 -10.45 -5.60 8.08
C GLY A 348 -9.77 -6.68 8.94
N ILE A 349 -9.26 -7.75 8.33
CA ILE A 349 -8.61 -8.88 9.03
C ILE A 349 -7.10 -8.80 8.84
N PHE A 350 -6.33 -8.76 9.94
CA PHE A 350 -4.87 -8.79 9.89
C PHE A 350 -4.37 -10.21 9.62
N LYS A 351 -3.66 -10.42 8.51
CA LYS A 351 -3.17 -11.75 8.09
C LYS A 351 -1.75 -12.05 8.57
N ASN A 352 -0.97 -10.99 8.78
CA ASN A 352 0.42 -11.07 9.21
C ASN A 352 0.80 -9.76 9.92
N ILE A 353 1.41 -9.84 11.09
CA ILE A 353 1.99 -8.69 11.78
C ILE A 353 3.49 -8.83 11.78
N LYS A 354 4.17 -7.89 11.12
CA LYS A 354 5.62 -7.80 11.18
C LYS A 354 6.01 -6.96 12.38
N PHE A 355 6.68 -7.59 13.33
CA PHE A 355 7.07 -6.98 14.60
C PHE A 355 8.58 -6.77 14.61
N TYR A 356 9.03 -5.52 14.77
CA TYR A 356 10.44 -5.19 14.87
C TYR A 356 10.87 -5.06 16.33
N TYR A 357 12.14 -5.33 16.64
CA TYR A 357 12.69 -5.08 17.97
C TYR A 357 14.18 -4.72 17.88
N ASN A 358 14.72 -4.16 18.97
CA ASN A 358 16.10 -3.68 19.05
C ASN A 358 16.43 -2.68 17.93
N ASN A 359 15.73 -1.54 17.91
CA ASN A 359 15.90 -0.45 16.93
C ASN A 359 15.81 -0.92 15.47
N ARG A 360 14.80 -1.75 15.17
CA ARG A 360 14.55 -2.34 13.84
C ARG A 360 15.65 -3.26 13.31
N LYS A 361 16.60 -3.67 14.15
CA LYS A 361 17.67 -4.60 13.78
C LYS A 361 17.14 -6.02 13.55
N TYR A 362 16.16 -6.44 14.34
CA TYR A 362 15.58 -7.78 14.28
C TYR A 362 14.08 -7.71 14.07
N LYS A 363 13.49 -8.81 13.57
CA LYS A 363 12.04 -8.88 13.31
C LYS A 363 11.46 -10.29 13.44
N LEU A 364 10.20 -10.33 13.86
CA LEU A 364 9.34 -11.51 13.87
C LEU A 364 8.12 -11.29 12.98
N TYR A 365 7.45 -12.38 12.61
CA TYR A 365 6.20 -12.35 11.87
C TYR A 365 5.15 -13.17 12.62
N PHE A 366 4.14 -12.52 13.18
CA PHE A 366 2.99 -13.21 13.76
C PHE A 366 1.99 -13.51 12.64
N ARG A 367 1.58 -14.77 12.51
CA ARG A 367 0.79 -15.26 11.38
C ARG A 367 -0.34 -16.15 11.84
N ASP A 368 -1.44 -16.05 11.10
CA ASP A 368 -2.57 -16.96 11.27
C ASP A 368 -2.35 -18.25 10.47
N SER A 369 -2.27 -19.38 11.16
CA SER A 369 -2.15 -20.67 10.49
C SER A 369 -3.42 -21.07 9.76
N LEU A 370 -4.60 -20.56 10.15
CA LEU A 370 -5.89 -20.88 9.53
C LEU A 370 -5.98 -20.36 8.08
N ILE A 371 -5.27 -19.28 7.77
CA ILE A 371 -5.19 -18.73 6.40
C ILE A 371 -4.33 -19.63 5.48
N MET A 372 -3.41 -20.40 6.06
CA MET A 372 -2.59 -21.39 5.36
C MET A 372 -3.30 -22.76 5.31
N LEU A 373 -3.98 -23.14 6.39
CA LEU A 373 -4.63 -24.43 6.61
C LEU A 373 -6.07 -24.20 7.11
N PRO A 374 -7.05 -24.05 6.21
CA PRO A 374 -8.39 -23.55 6.55
C PRO A 374 -9.31 -24.66 7.12
N ALA A 375 -8.91 -25.26 8.22
CA ALA A 375 -9.70 -26.22 8.99
C ALA A 375 -9.34 -26.14 10.48
N SER A 376 -10.22 -26.61 11.36
CA SER A 376 -9.96 -26.70 12.80
C SER A 376 -8.73 -27.58 13.09
N LEU A 377 -8.00 -27.27 14.16
CA LEU A 377 -6.83 -28.05 14.58
C LEU A 377 -7.10 -29.55 14.72
N GLU A 378 -8.25 -29.94 15.27
CA GLU A 378 -8.66 -31.35 15.41
C GLU A 378 -8.79 -32.06 14.05
N ARG A 379 -9.54 -31.46 13.11
CA ARG A 379 -9.66 -31.97 11.74
C ARG A 379 -8.31 -32.04 11.02
N LEU A 380 -7.45 -31.05 11.22
CA LEU A 380 -6.10 -31.06 10.64
C LEU A 380 -5.26 -32.19 11.24
N ALA A 381 -5.30 -32.42 12.55
CA ALA A 381 -4.59 -33.51 13.20
C ALA A 381 -4.99 -34.86 12.60
N TYR A 382 -6.29 -35.10 12.40
CA TYR A 382 -6.79 -36.29 11.72
C TYR A 382 -6.28 -36.40 10.27
N GLN A 383 -6.37 -35.32 9.48
CA GLN A 383 -5.97 -35.32 8.07
C GLN A 383 -4.47 -35.54 7.87
N PHE A 384 -3.63 -35.04 8.78
CA PHE A 384 -2.18 -35.18 8.74
C PHE A 384 -1.67 -36.38 9.55
N ASN A 385 -2.57 -37.20 10.11
CA ASN A 385 -2.25 -38.35 10.96
C ASN A 385 -1.31 -37.99 12.13
N VAL A 386 -1.60 -36.87 12.78
CA VAL A 386 -0.92 -36.38 14.00
C VAL A 386 -1.81 -36.67 15.21
N GLU A 387 -1.21 -36.86 16.38
CA GLU A 387 -1.93 -37.07 17.63
C GLU A 387 -3.01 -36.00 17.84
N SER A 388 -4.21 -36.42 18.24
CA SER A 388 -5.34 -35.51 18.39
C SER A 388 -5.20 -34.60 19.61
N LYS A 389 -5.99 -33.54 19.61
CA LYS A 389 -6.19 -32.66 20.77
C LYS A 389 -6.68 -33.46 21.99
N GLY A 390 -6.23 -33.05 23.19
CA GLY A 390 -6.71 -33.60 24.46
C GLY A 390 -8.05 -32.99 24.87
N ILE A 391 -8.69 -33.55 25.91
CA ILE A 391 -9.88 -32.94 26.53
C ILE A 391 -9.46 -31.99 27.66
N PHE A 392 -10.22 -30.92 27.89
CA PHE A 392 -9.91 -29.92 28.92
C PHE A 392 -11.19 -29.27 29.49
N PRO A 393 -11.25 -28.95 30.80
CA PRO A 393 -12.46 -28.38 31.42
C PRO A 393 -12.49 -26.85 31.32
N TYR A 394 -12.78 -26.30 30.14
CA TYR A 394 -12.75 -24.84 29.91
C TYR A 394 -13.64 -24.04 30.86
N GLU A 395 -14.81 -24.57 31.22
CA GLU A 395 -15.77 -23.86 32.07
C GLU A 395 -15.39 -23.89 33.56
N PHE A 396 -14.43 -24.75 33.94
CA PHE A 396 -13.93 -24.84 35.31
C PHE A 396 -12.95 -23.71 35.62
N VAL A 397 -12.20 -23.22 34.64
CA VAL A 397 -11.13 -22.23 34.86
C VAL A 397 -11.72 -20.88 35.23
N LYS A 398 -11.33 -20.36 36.40
CA LYS A 398 -11.71 -19.06 36.94
C LYS A 398 -10.52 -18.43 37.65
N PHE A 399 -10.54 -17.11 37.80
CA PHE A 399 -9.45 -16.38 38.48
C PHE A 399 -9.15 -16.93 39.89
N ASN A 400 -10.19 -17.26 40.65
CA ASN A 400 -10.07 -17.71 42.04
C ASN A 400 -9.60 -19.17 42.20
N ASN A 401 -9.52 -19.96 41.12
CA ASN A 401 -9.15 -21.38 41.20
C ASN A 401 -7.97 -21.74 40.30
N LEU A 402 -7.20 -20.77 39.77
CA LEU A 402 -6.00 -21.01 38.93
C LEU A 402 -4.99 -21.98 39.56
N ASN A 403 -4.88 -21.97 40.90
CA ASN A 403 -3.98 -22.85 41.64
C ASN A 403 -4.70 -24.08 42.25
N TYR A 404 -5.86 -24.47 41.70
CA TYR A 404 -6.62 -25.60 42.21
C TYR A 404 -5.84 -26.91 42.10
N GLU A 405 -5.87 -27.66 43.20
CA GLU A 405 -5.35 -29.02 43.30
C GLU A 405 -6.35 -29.87 44.10
N GLY A 406 -6.86 -30.94 43.49
CA GLY A 406 -7.92 -31.74 44.11
C GLY A 406 -8.53 -32.80 43.17
N ALA A 407 -9.83 -33.03 43.32
CA ALA A 407 -10.56 -33.96 42.46
C ALA A 407 -10.70 -33.40 41.03
N VAL A 408 -10.81 -34.29 40.05
CA VAL A 408 -11.07 -33.92 38.65
C VAL A 408 -12.39 -33.13 38.57
N PRO A 409 -12.45 -32.01 37.83
CA PRO A 409 -13.69 -31.26 37.64
C PRO A 409 -14.81 -32.14 37.07
N ALA A 410 -16.04 -31.88 37.47
CA ALA A 410 -17.20 -32.62 36.98
C ALA A 410 -17.33 -32.54 35.44
N TYR A 411 -17.97 -33.56 34.84
CA TYR A 411 -18.13 -33.69 33.39
C TYR A 411 -18.76 -32.46 32.73
N GLU A 412 -19.66 -31.75 33.42
CA GLU A 412 -20.29 -30.52 32.93
C GLU A 412 -19.30 -29.42 32.52
N TYR A 413 -18.11 -29.39 33.14
CA TYR A 413 -17.08 -28.41 32.81
C TYR A 413 -16.29 -28.74 31.54
N PHE A 414 -16.38 -29.97 31.06
CA PHE A 414 -15.78 -30.45 29.81
C PHE A 414 -16.84 -30.35 28.72
N ASN A 415 -16.73 -29.34 27.84
CA ASN A 415 -17.66 -29.05 26.75
C ASN A 415 -18.34 -30.31 26.16
N ASN A 416 -19.57 -30.57 26.60
CA ASN A 416 -20.31 -31.81 26.35
C ASN A 416 -20.63 -32.07 24.87
N LYS A 417 -20.44 -31.06 24.00
CA LYS A 417 -20.58 -31.21 22.54
C LYS A 417 -19.40 -31.94 21.91
N ASN A 418 -18.22 -31.86 22.51
CA ASN A 418 -16.97 -32.37 21.94
C ASN A 418 -16.33 -33.48 22.77
N VAL A 419 -16.78 -33.67 24.02
CA VAL A 419 -16.23 -34.68 24.94
C VAL A 419 -17.30 -35.70 25.28
N THR A 420 -17.06 -36.96 24.97
CA THR A 420 -17.95 -38.08 25.35
C THR A 420 -17.74 -38.49 26.81
N GLU A 421 -18.77 -39.07 27.45
CA GLU A 421 -18.64 -39.61 28.82
C GLU A 421 -17.52 -40.65 28.94
N ASN A 422 -17.28 -41.44 27.90
CA ASN A 422 -16.22 -42.45 27.90
C ASN A 422 -14.82 -41.80 27.93
N GLN A 423 -14.59 -40.78 27.09
CA GLN A 423 -13.35 -40.01 27.12
C GLN A 423 -13.13 -39.33 28.48
N TYR A 424 -14.19 -38.81 29.10
CA TYR A 424 -14.13 -38.23 30.45
C TYR A 424 -13.80 -39.29 31.51
N ARG A 425 -14.41 -40.48 31.47
CA ARG A 425 -14.09 -41.59 32.38
C ARG A 425 -12.63 -42.04 32.24
N GLU A 426 -12.14 -42.18 31.02
CA GLU A 426 -10.73 -42.50 30.73
C GLU A 426 -9.77 -41.42 31.22
N TYR A 427 -10.16 -40.15 31.12
CA TYR A 427 -9.39 -39.04 31.68
C TYR A 427 -9.35 -39.10 33.21
N CYS A 428 -10.50 -39.31 33.87
CA CYS A 428 -10.60 -39.42 35.32
C CYS A 428 -9.74 -40.56 35.88
N ALA A 429 -9.67 -41.69 35.18
CA ALA A 429 -8.90 -42.86 35.61
C ALA A 429 -7.40 -42.54 35.85
N LYS A 430 -6.86 -41.51 35.17
CA LYS A 430 -5.46 -41.06 35.33
C LYS A 430 -5.17 -40.42 36.69
N TYR A 431 -6.21 -39.95 37.40
CA TYR A 431 -6.11 -39.22 38.67
C TYR A 431 -6.63 -40.02 39.87
N THR A 432 -6.75 -41.35 39.73
CA THR A 432 -7.24 -42.23 40.81
C THR A 432 -6.37 -42.13 42.08
N TYR A 433 -5.06 -41.94 41.91
CA TYR A 433 -4.07 -41.93 43.01
C TYR A 433 -3.25 -40.64 43.08
N VAL A 434 -3.54 -39.65 42.22
CA VAL A 434 -2.79 -38.40 42.13
C VAL A 434 -3.78 -37.26 42.02
N PRO A 435 -3.64 -36.17 42.80
CA PRO A 435 -4.54 -35.05 42.69
C PRO A 435 -4.44 -34.39 41.31
N TRP A 436 -5.58 -33.98 40.79
CA TRP A 436 -5.68 -33.18 39.58
C TRP A 436 -5.25 -31.75 39.88
N ASN A 437 -4.34 -31.19 39.09
CA ASN A 437 -3.79 -29.85 39.29
C ASN A 437 -4.02 -29.00 38.05
N LEU A 438 -4.79 -27.91 38.18
CA LEU A 438 -5.22 -27.09 37.04
C LEU A 438 -4.03 -26.55 36.24
N LYS A 439 -3.01 -26.02 36.91
CA LYS A 439 -1.84 -25.43 36.27
C LYS A 439 -1.08 -26.47 35.43
N LYS A 440 -0.83 -27.66 35.98
CA LYS A 440 -0.15 -28.75 35.25
C LYS A 440 -0.96 -29.24 34.05
N GLU A 441 -2.27 -29.33 34.21
CA GLU A 441 -3.15 -29.79 33.14
C GLU A 441 -3.30 -28.76 32.03
N SER A 442 -3.38 -27.48 32.38
CA SER A 442 -3.34 -26.37 31.42
C SER A 442 -2.02 -26.36 30.64
N GLU A 443 -0.89 -26.63 31.30
CA GLU A 443 0.42 -26.74 30.65
C GLU A 443 0.45 -27.89 29.64
N ILE A 444 0.06 -29.09 30.06
CA ILE A 444 0.03 -30.29 29.19
C ILE A 444 -0.86 -30.04 27.97
N TYR A 445 -2.05 -29.50 28.20
CA TYR A 445 -3.04 -29.30 27.16
C TYR A 445 -2.63 -28.20 26.17
N CYS A 446 -2.19 -27.03 26.65
CA CYS A 446 -1.74 -25.94 25.78
C CYS A 446 -0.44 -26.29 25.04
N HIS A 447 0.48 -27.06 25.68
CA HIS A 447 1.64 -27.62 24.99
C HIS A 447 1.24 -28.57 23.86
N ARG A 448 0.27 -29.46 24.10
CA ARG A 448 -0.22 -30.40 23.09
C ARG A 448 -0.77 -29.66 21.88
N ASP A 449 -1.58 -28.62 22.07
CA ASP A 449 -2.14 -27.84 20.96
C ASP A 449 -1.02 -27.18 20.12
N CYS A 450 -0.02 -26.60 20.77
CA CYS A 450 1.16 -26.07 20.09
C CYS A 450 1.94 -27.14 19.31
N LYS A 451 2.14 -28.32 19.91
CA LYS A 451 2.88 -29.43 19.29
C LYS A 451 2.14 -29.95 18.06
N VAL A 452 0.84 -30.18 18.18
CA VAL A 452 -0.01 -30.65 17.08
C VAL A 452 0.04 -29.69 15.91
N LEU A 453 -0.13 -28.39 16.16
CA LEU A 453 -0.03 -27.39 15.10
C LEU A 453 1.37 -27.33 14.47
N TYR A 454 2.43 -27.46 15.27
CA TYR A 454 3.79 -27.47 14.78
C TYR A 454 4.03 -28.65 13.83
N ASP A 455 3.63 -29.86 14.23
CA ASP A 455 3.79 -31.08 13.45
C ASP A 455 3.02 -30.99 12.12
N ILE A 456 1.77 -30.51 12.16
CA ILE A 456 0.95 -30.27 10.95
C ILE A 456 1.65 -29.31 9.99
N LEU A 457 2.13 -28.15 10.48
CA LEU A 457 2.80 -27.16 9.65
C LEU A 457 4.11 -27.70 9.06
N SER A 458 4.89 -28.43 9.85
CA SER A 458 6.13 -29.07 9.38
C SER A 458 5.87 -30.10 8.29
N ILE A 459 4.88 -30.99 8.47
CA ILE A 459 4.50 -31.98 7.45
C ILE A 459 4.05 -31.25 6.18
N PHE A 460 3.12 -30.31 6.29
CA PHE A 460 2.60 -29.55 5.15
C PHE A 460 3.70 -28.82 4.37
N PHE A 461 4.59 -28.10 5.05
CA PHE A 461 5.66 -27.37 4.37
C PHE A 461 6.69 -28.30 3.74
N LYS A 462 6.99 -29.44 4.38
CA LYS A 462 7.90 -30.46 3.85
C LYS A 462 7.33 -31.12 2.60
N GLU A 463 6.06 -31.51 2.61
CA GLU A 463 5.39 -32.10 1.45
C GLU A 463 5.32 -31.11 0.29
N ASN A 464 4.87 -29.87 0.54
CA ASN A 464 4.85 -28.82 -0.48
C ASN A 464 6.23 -28.61 -1.12
N PHE A 465 7.28 -28.53 -0.29
CA PHE A 465 8.64 -28.31 -0.75
C PHE A 465 9.18 -29.50 -1.54
N THR A 466 8.84 -30.73 -1.16
CA THR A 466 9.28 -31.95 -1.86
C THR A 466 8.80 -31.96 -3.30
N VAL A 467 7.55 -31.53 -3.54
CA VAL A 467 6.95 -31.50 -4.89
C VAL A 467 7.40 -30.27 -5.69
N THR A 468 7.39 -29.08 -5.08
CA THR A 468 7.49 -27.81 -5.83
C THR A 468 8.81 -27.08 -5.65
N ARG A 469 9.63 -27.51 -4.67
CA ARG A 469 10.84 -26.79 -4.22
C ARG A 469 10.57 -25.33 -3.80
N VAL A 470 9.33 -25.02 -3.43
CA VAL A 470 8.90 -23.73 -2.90
C VAL A 470 8.81 -23.81 -1.38
N ASN A 471 9.42 -22.82 -0.71
CA ASN A 471 9.36 -22.68 0.75
C ASN A 471 7.99 -22.13 1.17
N GLY A 472 7.09 -23.01 1.62
CA GLY A 472 5.71 -22.64 2.00
C GLY A 472 5.64 -21.55 3.08
N SER A 473 6.51 -21.63 4.08
CA SER A 473 6.60 -20.68 5.21
C SER A 473 6.91 -19.23 4.80
N LYS A 474 7.26 -18.95 3.54
CA LYS A 474 7.43 -17.57 3.04
C LYS A 474 6.11 -16.87 2.78
N TYR A 475 5.08 -17.62 2.39
CA TYR A 475 3.79 -17.09 1.97
C TYR A 475 2.84 -17.01 3.16
N VAL A 476 1.95 -16.01 3.12
CA VAL A 476 0.99 -15.74 4.21
C VAL A 476 -0.26 -16.63 4.08
N SER A 477 -0.67 -16.94 2.85
CA SER A 477 -1.89 -17.70 2.58
C SER A 477 -1.67 -18.88 1.65
N LEU A 478 -2.61 -19.83 1.70
CA LEU A 478 -2.64 -20.97 0.79
C LEU A 478 -2.72 -20.54 -0.68
N SER A 479 -3.53 -19.53 -1.01
CA SER A 479 -3.64 -19.01 -2.38
C SER A 479 -2.32 -18.38 -2.87
N ALA A 480 -1.61 -17.66 -2.00
CA ALA A 480 -0.31 -17.07 -2.33
C ALA A 480 0.75 -18.17 -2.56
N LEU A 481 0.71 -19.24 -1.76
CA LEU A 481 1.54 -20.42 -1.95
C LEU A 481 1.19 -21.15 -3.26
N ALA A 482 -0.08 -21.35 -3.56
CA ALA A 482 -0.53 -21.99 -4.80
C ALA A 482 -0.04 -21.23 -6.04
N LEU A 483 -0.14 -19.90 -6.05
CA LEU A 483 0.41 -19.08 -7.13
C LEU A 483 1.94 -19.21 -7.22
N ALA A 484 2.63 -19.28 -6.10
CA ALA A 484 4.08 -19.49 -6.10
C ALA A 484 4.48 -20.86 -6.66
N ASN A 485 3.74 -21.90 -6.31
CA ASN A 485 3.91 -23.25 -6.86
C ASN A 485 3.65 -23.26 -8.36
N PHE A 486 2.58 -22.60 -8.81
CA PHE A 486 2.29 -22.42 -10.24
C PHE A 486 3.47 -21.77 -10.98
N ARG A 487 3.98 -20.66 -10.44
CA ARG A 487 5.12 -19.92 -11.01
C ARG A 487 6.43 -20.70 -11.00
N ALA A 488 6.61 -21.63 -10.08
CA ALA A 488 7.83 -22.43 -9.97
C ALA A 488 7.81 -23.63 -10.92
N PHE A 489 6.66 -24.28 -11.05
CA PHE A 489 6.56 -25.59 -11.68
C PHE A 489 5.96 -25.55 -13.09
N PHE A 490 4.98 -24.67 -13.34
CA PHE A 490 4.19 -24.70 -14.58
C PHE A 490 4.51 -23.54 -15.55
N MET A 491 5.19 -22.50 -15.09
CA MET A 491 5.61 -21.39 -15.97
C MET A 491 6.92 -21.73 -16.68
N ALA A 492 6.92 -21.64 -18.01
CA ALA A 492 8.09 -21.85 -18.86
C ALA A 492 9.17 -20.80 -18.62
#